data_AF-A0A537AYH5-F1
#
_entry.id   AF-A0A537AYH5-F1
#
_cell.length_a   1.000
_cell.length_b   1.000
_cell.length_c   1.000
_cell.angle_alpha   90.00
_cell.angle_beta   90.00
_cell.angle_gamma   90.00
#
_symmetry.space_group_name_H-M   'P 1'
#
loop_
_entity.id
_entity.type
_entity.pdbx_description
1 polymer ?
#
loop_
_entity_poly.entity_id
_entity_poly.type
_entity_poly.pdbx_seq_one_letter_code
_entity_poly.pdbx_strand_id
1 'polypeptide(L)' 'MPEPLRILVAEDSETDAELVQQELKRGGLDFQSRRVQTEPDFRRELDEFRPDLIISDFSMPQFNGRTALAIAR' A
#
# COMPACT_ATOMS: atom_id res chain seq x y z
N MET A 1 -22.12 0.51 9.76
CA MET A 1 -21.41 1.18 8.65
C MET A 1 -20.27 0.25 8.24
N PRO A 2 -19.96 0.08 6.95
CA PRO A 2 -18.80 -0.72 6.55
C PRO A 2 -17.52 -0.09 7.15
N GLU A 3 -16.57 -0.93 7.56
CA GLU A 3 -15.26 -0.45 8.03
C GLU A 3 -14.47 0.13 6.84
N PRO A 4 -13.68 1.20 7.05
CA PRO A 4 -12.88 1.78 5.98
C PRO A 4 -11.84 0.77 5.48
N LEU A 5 -11.68 0.68 4.16
CA LEU A 5 -10.73 -0.22 3.52
C LEU A 5 -9.30 0.09 3.98
N ARG A 6 -8.51 -0.92 4.34
CA ARG A 6 -7.11 -0.73 4.73
C ARG A 6 -6.20 -0.98 3.54
N ILE A 7 -5.54 0.06 3.07
CA ILE A 7 -4.71 0.03 1.86
C ILE A 7 -3.24 0.21 2.24
N LEU A 8 -2.42 -0.80 1.98
CA LEU A 8 -0.97 -0.69 2.12
C LEU A 8 -0.37 -0.28 0.78
N VAL A 9 0.37 0.83 0.76
CA VAL A 9 1.01 1.38 -0.43
C VAL A 9 2.52 1.16 -0.33
N ALA A 10 3.06 0.24 -1.13
CA ALA A 10 4.50 0.04 -1.29
C ALA A 10 5.01 0.97 -2.40
N GLU A 11 5.58 2.09 -1.99
CA GLU A 11 5.95 3.21 -2.87
C GLU A 11 7.06 4.05 -2.22
N ASP A 12 8.12 4.34 -2.96
CA ASP A 12 9.26 5.15 -2.50
C ASP A 12 9.00 6.66 -2.60
N SER A 13 8.16 7.07 -3.55
CA SER A 13 7.74 8.45 -3.78
C SER A 13 6.52 8.84 -2.95
N GLU A 14 6.69 9.78 -2.01
CA GLU A 14 5.57 10.31 -1.23
C GLU A 14 4.51 10.97 -2.12
N THR A 15 4.94 11.74 -3.13
CA THR A 15 4.06 12.39 -4.09
C THR A 15 3.21 11.39 -4.86
N ASP A 16 3.78 10.27 -5.29
CA ASP A 16 3.01 9.26 -6.04
C ASP A 16 2.00 8.55 -5.14
N ALA A 17 2.37 8.28 -3.88
CA ALA A 17 1.43 7.75 -2.89
C ALA A 17 0.28 8.72 -2.58
N GLU A 18 0.53 10.04 -2.56
CA GLU A 18 -0.52 11.05 -2.41
C GLU A 18 -1.47 11.10 -3.61
N LEU A 19 -0.93 10.99 -4.84
CA LEU A 19 -1.74 10.92 -6.05
C LEU A 19 -2.65 9.70 -6.03
N VAL A 20 -2.14 8.52 -5.65
CA VAL A 20 -2.94 7.31 -5.48
C VAL A 20 -4.08 7.54 -4.47
N GLN A 21 -3.77 8.13 -3.31
CA GLN A 21 -4.80 8.43 -2.31
C GLN A 21 -5.87 9.39 -2.85
N GLN A 22 -5.48 10.41 -3.61
CA GLN A 22 -6.40 11.37 -4.19
C GLN A 22 -7.35 10.69 -5.20
N GLU A 23 -6.84 9.81 -6.05
CA GLU A 23 -7.66 9.08 -7.02
C GLU A 23 -8.61 8.09 -6.34
N LEU A 24 -8.17 7.39 -5.29
CA LEU A 24 -9.04 6.52 -4.49
C LEU A 24 -10.18 7.30 -3.83
N LYS A 25 -9.88 8.50 -3.28
CA LYS A 25 -10.90 9.39 -2.71
C LYS A 25 -11.87 9.89 -3.77
N ARG A 26 -11.38 10.26 -4.97
CA ARG A 26 -12.23 10.66 -6.12
C ARG A 26 -13.15 9.51 -6.56
N GLY A 27 -12.70 8.27 -6.44
CA GLY A 27 -13.51 7.07 -6.67
C GLY A 27 -14.60 6.81 -5.61
N GLY A 28 -14.67 7.61 -4.55
CA GLY A 28 -15.67 7.47 -3.49
C GLY A 28 -15.35 6.36 -2.48
N LEU A 29 -14.09 5.89 -2.42
CA LEU A 29 -13.66 4.90 -1.44
C LEU A 29 -13.45 5.55 -0.07
N ASP A 30 -14.01 4.92 0.97
CA ASP A 30 -13.66 5.20 2.36
C ASP A 30 -12.54 4.23 2.78
N PHE A 31 -11.38 4.79 3.14
CA PHE A 31 -10.18 4.00 3.39
C PHE A 31 -9.23 4.65 4.37
N GLN A 32 -8.37 3.82 4.97
CA GLN A 32 -7.15 4.21 5.64
C GLN A 32 -5.97 3.68 4.84
N SER A 33 -4.91 4.46 4.69
CA SER A 33 -3.72 4.03 3.97
C SER A 33 -2.43 4.19 4.77
N ARG A 34 -1.50 3.25 4.60
CA ARG A 34 -0.12 3.36 5.10
C ARG A 34 0.85 3.22 3.94
N ARG A 35 1.91 4.03 3.93
CA ARG A 35 2.99 3.95 2.93
C ARG A 35 4.20 3.25 3.54
N VAL A 36 4.81 2.35 2.77
CA VAL A 36 6.06 1.67 3.11
C VAL A 36 7.03 1.73 1.94
N GLN A 37 8.32 1.83 2.24
CA GLN A 37 9.38 1.95 1.24
C GLN A 37 10.33 0.74 1.25
N THR A 38 10.25 -0.10 2.28
CA THR A 38 11.20 -1.18 2.52
C THR A 38 10.47 -2.50 2.74
N GLU A 39 11.11 -3.62 2.40
CA GLU A 39 10.56 -4.95 2.66
C GLU A 39 10.29 -5.20 4.17
N PRO A 40 11.18 -4.82 5.11
CA PRO A 40 10.92 -4.99 6.53
C PRO A 40 9.67 -4.24 7.01
N ASP A 41 9.49 -2.99 6.57
CA ASP A 41 8.29 -2.23 6.91
C ASP A 41 7.05 -2.85 6.26
N PHE A 42 7.15 -3.29 5.00
CA PHE A 42 6.06 -4.00 4.33
C PHE A 42 5.60 -5.23 5.11
N ARG A 43 6.54 -6.10 5.52
CA ARG A 43 6.24 -7.28 6.33
C ARG A 43 5.59 -6.93 7.66
N ARG A 44 6.10 -5.91 8.36
CA ARG A 44 5.51 -5.43 9.62
C ARG A 44 4.07 -4.97 9.42
N GLU A 45 3.82 -4.18 8.38
CA GLU A 45 2.48 -3.66 8.11
C GLU A 45 1.49 -4.74 7.63
N LEU A 46 1.96 -5.82 6.99
CA LEU A 46 1.10 -6.97 6.71
C LEU A 46 0.51 -7.58 7.99
N ASP A 47 1.27 -7.65 9.07
CA ASP A 47 0.85 -8.24 10.33
C ASP A 47 0.09 -7.26 11.24
N GLU A 48 0.57 -6.02 11.34
CA GLU A 48 0.03 -4.99 12.25
C GLU A 48 -1.16 -4.25 11.65
N PHE A 49 -1.03 -3.76 10.42
CA PHE A 49 -2.09 -3.01 9.74
C PHE A 49 -3.13 -3.94 9.11
N ARG A 50 -2.69 -5.14 8.70
CA ARG A 50 -3.52 -6.18 8.07
C ARG A 50 -4.32 -5.62 6.89
N PRO A 51 -3.65 -5.15 5.83
CA PRO A 51 -4.31 -4.48 4.73
C PRO A 51 -5.27 -5.43 4.00
N ASP A 52 -6.39 -4.86 3.53
CA ASP A 52 -7.36 -5.53 2.68
C ASP A 52 -6.95 -5.42 1.19
N LEU A 53 -6.17 -4.39 0.85
CA LEU A 53 -5.62 -4.15 -0.48
C LEU A 53 -4.16 -3.68 -0.38
N ILE A 54 -3.32 -4.18 -1.28
CA ILE A 54 -1.93 -3.74 -1.43
C ILE A 54 -1.76 -3.09 -2.81
N ILE A 55 -1.25 -1.88 -2.83
CA ILE A 55 -0.84 -1.17 -4.05
C ILE A 55 0.68 -1.11 -4.03
N SER A 56 1.34 -1.71 -5.00
CA SER A 56 2.81 -1.68 -5.09
C SER A 56 3.22 -1.03 -6.38
N ASP A 57 4.15 -0.10 -6.30
CA ASP A 57 4.89 0.32 -7.48
C ASP A 57 5.81 -0.82 -7.94
N PHE A 58 5.83 -1.03 -9.27
CA PHE A 58 6.68 -2.03 -9.92
C PHE A 58 8.10 -1.52 -10.11
N SER A 59 8.31 -0.21 -10.06
CA SER A 59 9.56 0.46 -10.39
C SER A 59 10.50 0.61 -9.19
N MET A 60 9.99 0.37 -7.98
CA MET A 60 10.78 0.40 -6.75
C MET A 60 12.10 -0.40 -6.86
N PRO A 61 13.27 0.25 -6.72
CA PRO A 61 14.56 -0.35 -7.01
C PRO A 61 15.02 -1.40 -6.00
N GLN A 62 14.52 -1.36 -4.76
CA GLN A 62 14.95 -2.27 -3.67
C GLN A 62 13.89 -3.29 -3.24
N PHE A 63 12.61 -3.01 -3.48
CA PHE A 63 11.50 -3.88 -3.12
C PHE A 63 10.40 -3.73 -4.17
N ASN A 64 10.37 -4.64 -5.14
CA ASN A 64 9.45 -4.54 -6.27
C ASN A 64 8.13 -5.31 -6.03
N GLY A 65 7.09 -4.95 -6.79
CA GLY A 65 5.75 -5.56 -6.66
C GLY A 65 5.69 -7.08 -6.85
N ARG A 66 6.67 -7.70 -7.51
CA ARG A 66 6.77 -9.16 -7.59
C ARG A 66 7.14 -9.79 -6.25
N THR A 67 8.08 -9.18 -5.54
CA THR A 67 8.49 -9.63 -4.20
C THR A 67 7.37 -9.39 -3.19
N ALA A 68 6.69 -8.24 -3.28
CA ALA A 68 5.50 -7.94 -2.48
C ALA A 68 4.40 -9.01 -2.64
N LEU A 69 4.08 -9.39 -3.89
CA LEU A 69 3.09 -10.43 -4.18
C LEU A 69 3.49 -11.81 -3.65
N ALA A 70 4.79 -12.16 -3.70
CA ALA A 70 5.27 -13.44 -3.18
C ALA A 70 5.16 -13.53 -1.66
N ILE A 71 5.33 -12.39 -0.96
CA ILE A 71 5.25 -12.31 0.51
C ILE A 71 3.79 -12.29 0.99
N ALA A 72 2.90 -11.59 0.28
CA ALA A 72 1.51 -11.42 0.68
C ALA A 72 0.59 -12.64 0.39
N ARG A 73 1.16 -13.75 -0.08
CA ARG A 73 0.42 -14.99 -0.42
C ARG A 73 0.20 -15.91 0.77
#